data_AF-A0A182TWH3-F1
#
_entry.id   AF-A0A182TWH3-F1
#
_cell.length_a   1.000
_cell.length_b   1.000
_cell.length_c   1.000
_cell.angle_alpha   90.00
_cell.angle_beta   90.00
_cell.angle_gamma   90.00
#
_symmetry.space_group_name_H-M   'P 1'
#
loop_
_entity.id
_entity.type
_entity.pdbx_description
1 polymer ?
#
loop_
_entity_poly.entity_id
_entity_poly.type
_entity_poly.pdbx_seq_one_letter_code
_entity_poly.pdbx_strand_id
1 'polypeptide(L)'
;SEAIRAQQQLVEKQKHDLSKWKYSELRDAINTSCDIELLEACRHEFHRRLKVYHAWKAKNRKRTTMDENERAPRSVMEAAARSPPRLTPKQEIVPTGSVHRYFRIPFVRPGNGGGPADIGTAAANADDSKRSWWFAHFDGQYVARQMELHTDKPPILLVAGKDDMQMCELSLEETALTRKRGAEILEHEFNREWEQHGGKPYNRLSARK
;
A
#
# COMPACT_ATOMS: atom_id res chain seq x y z
N SER A 1 -7.26 27.62 -10.58
CA SER A 1 -7.64 26.46 -11.43
C SER A 1 -6.75 25.28 -11.08
N GLU A 2 -7.29 24.06 -10.99
CA GLU A 2 -6.53 22.84 -10.68
C GLU A 2 -5.34 22.63 -11.64
N ALA A 3 -5.46 23.10 -12.88
CA ALA A 3 -4.38 23.10 -13.87
C ALA A 3 -3.15 23.95 -13.47
N ILE A 4 -3.35 25.11 -12.84
CA ILE A 4 -2.25 25.98 -12.39
C ILE A 4 -1.51 25.35 -11.20
N ARG A 5 -2.24 24.70 -10.28
CA ARG A 5 -1.63 23.92 -9.18
C ARG A 5 -0.86 22.71 -9.70
N ALA A 6 -1.39 21.99 -10.69
CA ALA A 6 -0.68 20.88 -11.32
C ALA A 6 0.57 21.33 -12.07
N GLN A 7 0.52 22.50 -12.73
CA GLN A 7 1.69 23.14 -13.35
C GLN A 7 2.72 23.58 -12.31
N GLN A 8 2.30 24.17 -11.19
CA GLN A 8 3.20 24.53 -10.09
C GLN A 8 3.88 23.30 -9.50
N GLN A 9 3.16 22.20 -9.29
CA GLN A 9 3.74 20.92 -8.83
C GLN A 9 4.74 20.31 -9.82
N LEU A 10 4.52 20.46 -11.13
CA LEU A 10 5.45 20.03 -12.17
C LEU A 10 6.70 20.93 -12.24
N VAL A 11 6.55 22.22 -11.99
CA VAL A 11 7.65 23.20 -11.96
C VAL A 11 8.45 23.10 -10.65
N GLU A 12 7.81 22.85 -9.52
CA GLU A 12 8.44 22.55 -8.22
C GLU A 12 9.26 21.25 -8.29
N LYS A 13 8.75 20.21 -8.98
CA LYS A 13 9.51 18.99 -9.31
C LYS A 13 10.81 19.26 -10.09
N GLN A 14 10.92 20.39 -10.79
CA GLN A 14 12.15 20.74 -11.51
C GLN A 14 13.14 21.57 -10.67
N LYS A 15 12.69 22.24 -9.59
CA LYS A 15 13.60 23.06 -8.78
C LYS A 15 14.67 22.22 -8.08
N HIS A 16 14.30 21.02 -7.62
CA HIS A 16 15.20 20.10 -6.95
C HIS A 16 15.12 18.71 -7.57
N ASP A 17 15.87 18.48 -8.67
CA ASP A 17 16.10 17.13 -9.18
C ASP A 17 17.13 16.41 -8.29
N LEU A 18 16.62 15.53 -7.41
CA LEU A 18 17.43 14.75 -6.48
C LEU A 18 17.72 13.32 -6.99
N SER A 19 17.39 13.01 -8.24
CA SER A 19 17.50 11.65 -8.79
C SER A 19 18.92 11.07 -8.72
N LYS A 20 19.95 11.92 -8.74
CA LYS A 20 21.37 11.56 -8.68
C LYS A 20 21.97 11.60 -7.27
N TRP A 21 21.24 12.10 -6.29
CA TRP A 21 21.77 12.29 -4.93
C TRP A 21 21.98 10.94 -4.23
N LYS A 22 23.05 10.82 -3.45
CA LYS A 22 23.32 9.65 -2.61
C LYS A 22 22.46 9.67 -1.35
N TYR A 23 22.32 8.50 -0.71
CA TYR A 23 21.64 8.40 0.58
C TYR A 23 22.27 9.31 1.65
N SER A 24 23.60 9.43 1.67
CA SER A 24 24.31 10.33 2.58
C SER A 24 23.93 11.80 2.37
N GLU A 25 23.79 12.24 1.12
CA GLU A 25 23.45 13.62 0.76
C GLU A 25 21.99 13.94 1.10
N LEU A 26 21.06 13.02 0.79
CA LEU A 26 19.67 13.15 1.19
C LEU A 26 19.53 13.20 2.72
N ARG A 27 20.25 12.33 3.43
CA ARG A 27 20.23 12.27 4.89
C ARG A 27 20.82 13.54 5.50
N ASP A 28 21.92 14.04 4.95
CA ASP A 28 22.57 15.26 5.44
C ASP A 28 21.63 16.46 5.27
N ALA A 29 21.10 16.68 4.05
CA ALA A 29 20.16 17.76 3.78
C ALA A 29 18.91 17.71 4.68
N ILE A 30 18.38 16.52 4.97
CA ILE A 30 17.24 16.37 5.89
C ILE A 30 17.58 16.81 7.32
N ASN A 31 18.81 16.58 7.78
CA ASN A 31 19.21 16.87 9.16
C ASN A 31 19.75 18.29 9.33
N THR A 32 20.33 18.90 8.28
CA THR A 32 21.05 20.17 8.36
C THR A 32 20.34 21.33 7.66
N SER A 33 19.46 21.07 6.69
CA SER A 33 18.72 22.13 5.99
C SER A 33 17.47 22.58 6.74
N CYS A 34 17.10 23.84 6.56
CA CYS A 34 15.81 24.40 6.96
C CYS A 34 14.95 24.84 5.75
N ASP A 35 15.41 24.54 4.54
CA ASP A 35 14.66 24.85 3.31
C ASP A 35 13.50 23.86 3.15
N ILE A 36 12.28 24.37 3.33
CA ILE A 36 11.05 23.58 3.32
C ILE A 36 10.85 22.90 1.95
N GLU A 37 11.14 23.60 0.84
CA GLU A 37 10.95 23.06 -0.51
C GLU A 37 11.96 21.92 -0.77
N LEU A 38 13.21 22.08 -0.33
CA LEU A 38 14.24 21.05 -0.45
C LEU A 38 13.91 19.81 0.39
N LEU A 39 13.45 20.00 1.64
CA LEU A 39 13.09 18.91 2.53
C LEU A 39 11.91 18.09 1.98
N GLU A 40 10.93 18.75 1.37
CA GLU A 40 9.82 18.09 0.67
C GLU A 40 10.32 17.28 -0.53
N ALA A 41 11.22 17.85 -1.34
CA ALA A 41 11.85 17.13 -2.44
C ALA A 41 12.62 15.89 -1.97
N CYS A 42 13.38 15.99 -0.86
CA CYS A 42 14.09 14.85 -0.27
C CYS A 42 13.14 13.73 0.16
N ARG A 43 12.00 14.08 0.78
CA ARG A 43 10.96 13.09 1.16
C ARG A 43 10.35 12.42 -0.06
N HIS A 44 10.04 13.16 -1.13
CA HIS A 44 9.52 12.61 -2.37
C HIS A 44 10.49 11.64 -3.04
N GLU A 45 11.78 11.99 -3.12
CA GLU A 45 12.79 11.11 -3.71
C GLU A 45 12.98 9.83 -2.89
N PHE A 46 12.90 9.90 -1.55
CA PHE A 46 12.92 8.72 -0.71
C PHE A 46 11.76 7.76 -1.01
N HIS A 47 10.53 8.27 -1.06
CA HIS A 47 9.35 7.45 -1.40
C HIS A 47 9.44 6.85 -2.80
N ARG A 48 9.94 7.62 -3.78
CA ARG A 48 10.16 7.14 -5.14
C ARG A 48 11.13 5.96 -5.17
N ARG A 49 12.28 6.07 -4.49
CA ARG A 49 13.28 5.00 -4.39
C ARG A 49 12.74 3.78 -3.65
N LEU A 50 12.02 4.01 -2.55
CA LEU A 50 11.44 2.93 -1.74
C LEU A 50 10.42 2.13 -2.54
N LYS A 51 9.55 2.79 -3.31
CA LYS A 51 8.60 2.15 -4.24
C LYS A 51 9.30 1.25 -5.27
N VAL A 52 10.39 1.74 -5.87
CA VAL A 52 11.21 0.94 -6.80
C VAL A 52 11.89 -0.23 -6.09
N TYR A 53 12.41 -0.01 -4.88
CA TYR A 53 13.03 -1.05 -4.07
C TYR A 53 12.03 -2.17 -3.73
N HIS A 54 10.81 -1.84 -3.31
CA HIS A 54 9.75 -2.83 -3.07
C HIS A 54 9.41 -3.60 -4.35
N ALA A 55 9.23 -2.91 -5.47
CA ALA A 55 9.00 -3.54 -6.76
C ALA A 55 10.11 -4.53 -7.14
N TRP A 56 11.37 -4.12 -6.96
CA TRP A 56 12.54 -4.93 -7.23
C TRP A 56 12.62 -6.12 -6.26
N LYS A 57 12.41 -5.90 -4.96
CA LYS A 57 12.43 -6.91 -3.91
C LYS A 57 11.37 -7.97 -4.17
N ALA A 58 10.13 -7.59 -4.48
CA ALA A 58 9.06 -8.51 -4.82
C ALA A 58 9.40 -9.37 -6.05
N LYS A 59 9.97 -8.77 -7.10
CA LYS A 59 10.41 -9.48 -8.32
C LYS A 59 11.59 -10.43 -8.07
N ASN A 60 12.52 -10.09 -7.18
CA ASN A 60 13.72 -10.88 -6.93
C ASN A 60 13.60 -11.84 -5.74
N ARG A 61 12.54 -11.73 -4.93
CA ARG A 61 12.25 -12.64 -3.81
C ARG A 61 12.21 -14.12 -4.23
N LYS A 62 11.80 -14.42 -5.46
CA LYS A 62 11.77 -15.78 -6.02
C LYS A 62 13.12 -16.25 -6.59
N ARG A 63 14.02 -15.33 -6.95
CA ARG A 63 15.39 -15.65 -7.39
C ARG A 63 16.31 -15.99 -6.21
N THR A 64 16.06 -15.43 -5.04
CA THR A 64 16.84 -15.71 -3.83
C THR A 64 16.44 -17.00 -3.13
N THR A 65 15.30 -17.61 -3.47
CA THR A 65 14.83 -18.88 -2.88
C THR A 65 15.11 -20.12 -3.74
N MET A 66 15.99 -20.03 -4.75
CA MET A 66 16.35 -21.18 -5.60
C MET A 66 17.66 -21.88 -5.22
N ASP A 67 18.28 -21.62 -4.05
CA ASP A 67 19.50 -22.36 -3.67
C ASP A 67 19.63 -22.78 -2.19
N GLU A 68 18.84 -22.27 -1.25
CA GLU A 68 18.90 -22.80 0.11
C GLU A 68 17.52 -23.10 0.69
N ASN A 69 17.27 -24.40 0.71
CA ASN A 69 16.69 -25.08 1.84
C ASN A 69 15.19 -25.35 1.78
N GLU A 70 14.86 -26.45 1.09
CA GLU A 70 13.80 -27.37 1.50
C GLU A 70 13.69 -27.43 3.04
N ARG A 71 12.61 -26.89 3.61
CA ARG A 71 12.36 -26.96 5.06
C ARG A 71 10.88 -27.12 5.40
N ALA A 72 10.18 -27.99 4.66
CA ALA A 72 9.00 -28.60 5.24
C ALA A 72 9.45 -29.81 6.09
N PRO A 73 9.05 -29.91 7.37
CA PRO A 73 9.39 -31.07 8.22
C PRO A 73 8.96 -32.38 7.55
N ARG A 74 9.73 -33.48 7.72
CA ARG A 74 9.47 -34.79 7.07
C ARG A 74 8.03 -35.30 7.27
N SER A 75 7.39 -34.96 8.39
CA SER A 75 5.99 -35.29 8.67
C SER A 75 4.97 -34.61 7.74
N VAL A 76 5.32 -33.48 7.13
CA VAL A 76 4.49 -32.74 6.16
C VAL A 76 4.58 -33.37 4.76
N MET A 77 5.75 -33.91 4.38
CA MET A 77 5.92 -34.59 3.09
C MET A 77 5.23 -35.96 3.06
N GLU A 78 5.25 -36.72 4.16
CA GLU A 78 4.62 -38.05 4.21
C GLU A 78 3.09 -37.98 4.24
N ALA A 79 2.52 -36.95 4.88
CA ALA A 79 1.07 -36.70 4.86
C ALA A 79 0.54 -36.32 3.47
N ALA A 80 1.36 -35.65 2.64
CA ALA A 80 1.01 -35.29 1.27
C ALA A 80 1.04 -36.47 0.30
N ALA A 81 1.84 -37.52 0.58
CA ALA A 81 1.94 -38.71 -0.27
C ALA A 81 0.77 -39.70 -0.10
N ARG A 82 0.03 -39.63 1.03
CA ARG A 82 -1.12 -40.51 1.31
C ARG A 82 -2.47 -39.97 0.85
N SER A 83 -2.56 -38.69 0.49
CA SER A 83 -3.82 -38.09 0.02
C SER A 83 -3.99 -38.27 -1.49
N PRO A 84 -5.09 -38.89 -1.97
CA PRO A 84 -5.37 -38.94 -3.40
C PRO A 84 -5.57 -37.51 -3.94
N PRO A 85 -5.09 -37.20 -5.16
CA PRO A 85 -5.11 -35.85 -5.69
C PRO A 85 -6.56 -35.41 -5.92
N ARG A 86 -7.04 -34.51 -5.06
CA ARG A 86 -8.31 -33.81 -5.28
C ARG A 86 -8.06 -32.80 -6.39
N LEU A 87 -8.64 -33.05 -7.55
CA LEU A 87 -8.74 -32.09 -8.66
C LEU A 87 -9.51 -30.86 -8.15
N THR A 88 -8.79 -29.91 -7.58
CA THR A 88 -9.31 -28.55 -7.44
C THR A 88 -9.11 -27.89 -8.79
N PRO A 89 -10.16 -27.25 -9.37
CA PRO A 89 -9.97 -26.47 -10.57
C PRO A 89 -8.93 -25.40 -10.24
N LYS A 90 -7.81 -25.47 -10.95
CA LYS A 90 -6.74 -24.48 -11.01
C LYS A 90 -7.41 -23.11 -11.11
N GLN A 91 -7.44 -22.35 -10.01
CA GLN A 91 -7.72 -20.92 -10.13
C GLN A 91 -6.59 -20.37 -10.99
N GLU A 92 -6.91 -20.09 -12.25
CA GLU A 92 -6.02 -19.40 -13.14
C GLU A 92 -5.61 -18.10 -12.46
N ILE A 93 -4.30 -17.97 -12.25
CA ILE A 93 -3.68 -16.70 -11.92
C ILE A 93 -3.88 -15.85 -13.18
N VAL A 94 -4.97 -15.09 -13.18
CA VAL A 94 -5.34 -14.19 -14.29
C VAL A 94 -4.16 -13.25 -14.55
N PRO A 95 -3.79 -13.01 -15.82
CA PRO A 95 -2.54 -12.35 -16.17
C PRO A 95 -2.49 -10.92 -15.66
N THR A 96 -1.26 -10.44 -15.49
CA THR A 96 -0.76 -9.07 -15.22
C THR A 96 -1.42 -7.95 -16.07
N GLY A 97 -2.72 -7.76 -15.90
CA GLY A 97 -3.48 -6.58 -16.27
C GLY A 97 -3.71 -5.68 -15.06
N SER A 98 -4.16 -4.46 -15.31
CA SER A 98 -4.69 -3.54 -14.28
C SER A 98 -5.99 -4.15 -13.74
N VAL A 99 -5.82 -5.04 -12.76
CA VAL A 99 -6.93 -5.64 -12.01
C VAL A 99 -7.16 -4.73 -10.81
N HIS A 100 -8.35 -4.14 -10.75
CA HIS A 100 -8.77 -3.33 -9.62
C HIS A 100 -9.20 -4.26 -8.47
N ARG A 101 -8.61 -4.08 -7.29
CA ARG A 101 -8.95 -4.87 -6.10
C ARG A 101 -9.19 -3.97 -4.90
N TYR A 102 -10.19 -4.30 -4.10
CA TYR A 102 -10.70 -3.44 -3.04
C TYR A 102 -10.68 -4.18 -1.71
N PHE A 103 -10.18 -3.52 -0.67
CA PHE A 103 -10.04 -4.13 0.65
C PHE A 103 -10.56 -3.18 1.73
N ARG A 104 -11.09 -3.76 2.82
CA ARG A 104 -11.36 -3.09 4.09
C ARG A 104 -10.76 -3.86 5.25
N ILE A 105 -10.20 -3.15 6.22
CA ILE A 105 -9.61 -3.74 7.42
C ILE A 105 -10.03 -2.90 8.62
N PRO A 106 -10.60 -3.50 9.67
CA PRO A 106 -10.79 -2.80 10.92
C PRO A 106 -9.46 -2.67 11.66
N PHE A 107 -9.21 -1.51 12.27
CA PHE A 107 -8.10 -1.30 13.20
C PHE A 107 -8.59 -0.56 14.44
N VAL A 108 -7.89 -0.76 15.55
CA VAL A 108 -8.12 -0.02 16.78
C VAL A 108 -6.88 0.82 16.99
N ARG A 109 -7.04 2.14 17.13
CA ARG A 109 -5.90 2.97 17.53
C ARG A 109 -5.55 2.57 18.95
N PRO A 110 -4.29 2.18 19.25
CA PRO A 110 -3.90 2.02 20.64
C PRO A 110 -4.18 3.36 21.30
N GLY A 111 -4.90 3.34 22.42
CA GLY A 111 -5.03 4.54 23.27
C GLY A 111 -3.64 5.09 23.62
N ASN A 112 -3.57 6.28 24.20
CA ASN A 112 -2.34 7.02 24.53
C ASN A 112 -1.16 6.26 25.24
N GLY A 113 -1.25 4.95 25.50
CA GLY A 113 -0.12 4.08 25.86
C GLY A 113 0.48 3.39 24.62
N GLY A 114 1.62 3.90 24.16
CA GLY A 114 2.27 3.56 22.90
C GLY A 114 2.68 2.09 22.69
N GLY A 115 2.40 1.62 21.48
CA GLY A 115 3.03 0.47 20.83
C GLY A 115 2.67 0.51 19.33
N PRO A 116 3.52 -0.03 18.43
CA PRO A 116 3.20 -0.07 17.01
C PRO A 116 2.03 -1.05 16.82
N ALA A 117 0.86 -0.54 16.47
CA ALA A 117 -0.27 -1.38 16.11
C ALA A 117 0.03 -2.04 14.77
N ASP A 118 0.34 -3.33 14.82
CA ASP A 118 0.35 -4.20 13.65
C ASP A 118 -0.99 -4.05 12.92
N ILE A 119 -0.90 -3.70 11.63
CA ILE A 119 -2.04 -3.60 10.70
C ILE A 119 -2.57 -5.02 10.50
N GLY A 120 -3.33 -5.54 11.47
CA GLY A 120 -3.99 -6.82 11.26
C GLY A 120 -4.55 -7.55 12.46
N THR A 121 -4.01 -7.36 13.66
CA THR A 121 -4.23 -8.29 14.79
C THR A 121 -5.23 -7.80 15.86
N ALA A 122 -5.60 -6.52 15.90
CA ALA A 122 -6.21 -5.94 17.10
C ALA A 122 -7.77 -5.93 17.19
N ALA A 123 -8.52 -6.58 16.29
CA ALA A 123 -9.96 -6.30 16.17
C ALA A 123 -10.90 -7.52 16.12
N ALA A 124 -10.57 -8.66 16.73
CA ALA A 124 -11.58 -9.73 16.88
C ALA A 124 -12.62 -9.40 17.96
N ASN A 125 -12.20 -8.77 19.09
CA ASN A 125 -13.01 -8.69 20.32
C ASN A 125 -13.29 -7.26 20.84
N ALA A 126 -12.97 -6.20 20.09
CA ALA A 126 -13.26 -4.82 20.52
C ALA A 126 -14.72 -4.43 20.21
N ASP A 127 -15.36 -3.64 21.08
CA ASP A 127 -16.70 -3.08 20.82
C ASP A 127 -16.74 -2.33 19.48
N ASP A 128 -17.80 -2.55 18.69
CA ASP A 128 -17.91 -2.06 17.30
C ASP A 128 -17.85 -0.52 17.24
N SER A 129 -18.30 0.12 18.32
CA SER A 129 -18.29 1.57 18.54
C SER A 129 -16.91 2.22 18.57
N LYS A 130 -15.82 1.45 18.71
CA LYS A 130 -14.44 1.96 18.81
C LYS A 130 -13.56 1.56 17.63
N ARG A 131 -14.13 0.91 16.61
CA ARG A 131 -13.36 0.40 15.48
C ARG A 131 -13.23 1.47 14.39
N SER A 132 -12.00 1.81 14.06
CA SER A 132 -11.67 2.58 12.88
C SER A 132 -11.54 1.63 11.68
N TRP A 133 -11.79 2.15 10.48
CA TRP A 133 -11.75 1.38 9.24
C TRP A 133 -10.70 1.91 8.29
N TRP A 134 -9.94 1.00 7.69
CA TRP A 134 -8.98 1.30 6.66
C TRP A 134 -9.43 0.64 5.36
N PHE A 135 -9.57 1.43 4.30
CA PHE A 135 -9.98 1.00 2.98
C PHE A 135 -8.87 1.24 1.96
N ALA A 136 -8.66 0.31 1.05
CA ALA A 136 -7.69 0.45 -0.02
C ALA A 136 -8.21 -0.09 -1.35
N HIS A 137 -8.06 0.72 -2.39
CA HIS A 137 -8.25 0.36 -3.79
C HIS A 137 -6.87 0.21 -4.42
N PHE A 138 -6.53 -1.00 -4.84
CA PHE A 138 -5.33 -1.31 -5.61
C PHE A 138 -5.65 -1.26 -7.11
N ASP A 139 -4.83 -0.53 -7.87
CA ASP A 139 -4.75 -0.64 -9.32
C ASP A 139 -3.54 -1.51 -9.67
N GLY A 140 -3.80 -2.79 -9.96
CA GLY A 140 -2.75 -3.79 -10.12
C GLY A 140 -2.07 -4.10 -8.78
N GLN A 141 -0.79 -3.75 -8.63
CA GLN A 141 0.01 -4.10 -7.45
C GLN A 141 0.09 -2.99 -6.40
N TYR A 142 -0.31 -1.77 -6.70
CA TYR A 142 -0.14 -0.63 -5.79
C TYR A 142 -1.46 0.07 -5.50
N VAL A 143 -1.53 0.74 -4.36
CA VAL A 143 -2.71 1.49 -3.95
C VAL A 143 -2.89 2.73 -4.83
N ALA A 144 -4.09 2.87 -5.38
CA ALA A 144 -4.52 4.00 -6.18
C ALA A 144 -5.43 4.97 -5.40
N ARG A 145 -6.25 4.46 -4.48
CA ARG A 145 -7.04 5.26 -3.53
C ARG A 145 -6.99 4.59 -2.15
N GLN A 146 -6.82 5.37 -1.09
CA GLN A 146 -6.85 4.92 0.31
C GLN A 146 -7.78 5.81 1.11
N MET A 147 -8.55 5.21 2.02
CA MET A 147 -9.44 5.93 2.91
C MET A 147 -9.34 5.39 4.33
N GLU A 148 -9.28 6.30 5.30
CA GLU A 148 -9.28 5.96 6.72
C GLU A 148 -10.47 6.63 7.40
N LEU A 149 -11.35 5.82 7.95
CA LEU A 149 -12.47 6.28 8.75
C LEU A 149 -12.12 6.07 10.22
N HIS A 150 -12.12 7.17 10.97
CA HIS A 150 -11.86 7.17 12.40
C HIS A 150 -13.16 7.50 13.13
N THR A 151 -13.33 7.01 14.35
CA THR A 151 -14.53 7.30 15.16
C THR A 151 -14.51 8.72 15.73
N ASP A 152 -13.32 9.29 15.94
CA ASP A 152 -13.08 10.57 16.60
C ASP A 152 -12.55 11.66 15.66
N LYS A 153 -12.25 11.32 14.39
CA LYS A 153 -11.60 12.23 13.44
C LYS A 153 -12.33 12.25 12.11
N PRO A 154 -12.22 13.36 11.35
CA PRO A 154 -12.76 13.41 10.00
C PRO A 154 -12.14 12.30 9.12
N PRO A 155 -12.91 11.79 8.15
CA PRO A 155 -12.42 10.84 7.15
C PRO A 155 -11.16 11.36 6.45
N ILE A 156 -10.18 10.48 6.28
CA ILE A 156 -8.96 10.77 5.54
C ILE A 156 -9.08 10.11 4.18
N LEU A 157 -9.03 10.90 3.11
CA LEU A 157 -9.09 10.42 1.72
C LEU A 157 -7.78 10.74 1.01
N LEU A 158 -7.11 9.71 0.50
CA LEU A 158 -5.79 9.79 -0.11
C LEU A 158 -5.82 9.20 -1.52
N VAL A 159 -5.23 9.89 -2.48
CA VAL A 159 -5.19 9.50 -3.89
C VAL A 159 -3.75 9.46 -4.40
N ALA A 160 -3.44 8.41 -5.17
CA ALA A 160 -2.11 8.23 -5.75
C ALA A 160 -1.71 9.41 -6.64
N GLY A 161 -0.42 9.75 -6.59
CA GLY A 161 0.18 10.90 -7.28
C GLY A 161 0.10 12.21 -6.49
N LYS A 162 -0.90 12.36 -5.61
CA LYS A 162 -1.06 13.54 -4.76
C LYS A 162 -0.63 13.26 -3.32
N ASP A 163 -1.11 12.16 -2.76
CA ASP A 163 -0.97 11.85 -1.34
C ASP A 163 -0.01 10.66 -1.10
N ASP A 164 0.89 10.40 -2.05
CA ASP A 164 1.81 9.26 -2.09
C ASP A 164 2.61 9.07 -0.79
N MET A 165 3.00 10.15 -0.11
CA MET A 165 3.76 10.10 1.15
C MET A 165 2.95 9.61 2.35
N GLN A 166 1.62 9.63 2.26
CA GLN A 166 0.71 9.25 3.34
C GLN A 166 0.00 7.92 3.05
N MET A 167 0.18 7.39 1.84
CA MET A 167 -0.44 6.15 1.38
C MET A 167 0.43 4.94 1.69
N CYS A 168 -0.19 3.75 1.69
CA CYS A 168 0.52 2.49 1.82
C CYS A 168 1.54 2.31 0.69
N GLU A 169 2.80 2.10 1.08
CA GLU A 169 3.94 1.92 0.18
C GLU A 169 4.15 0.46 -0.27
N LEU A 170 3.47 -0.48 0.38
CA LEU A 170 3.61 -1.91 0.13
C LEU A 170 2.78 -2.34 -1.08
N SER A 171 3.32 -3.30 -1.83
CA SER A 171 2.55 -3.94 -2.90
C SER A 171 1.45 -4.86 -2.34
N LEU A 172 0.45 -5.16 -3.17
CA LEU A 172 -0.65 -6.06 -2.81
C LEU A 172 -0.16 -7.43 -2.30
N GLU A 173 0.90 -7.97 -2.89
CA GLU A 173 1.51 -9.23 -2.44
C GLU A 173 2.19 -9.09 -1.07
N GLU A 174 2.87 -7.96 -0.81
CA GLU A 174 3.57 -7.69 0.46
C GLU A 174 2.61 -7.42 1.62
N THR A 175 1.48 -6.75 1.36
CA THR A 175 0.45 -6.47 2.37
C THR A 175 -0.29 -7.72 2.87
N ALA A 176 -0.19 -8.85 2.15
CA ALA A 176 -0.87 -10.11 2.45
C ALA A 176 -2.41 -10.01 2.58
N LEU A 177 -3.04 -8.93 2.11
CA LEU A 177 -4.48 -8.70 2.24
C LEU A 177 -5.31 -9.76 1.52
N THR A 178 -4.79 -10.27 0.42
CA THR A 178 -5.39 -11.35 -0.38
C THR A 178 -5.52 -12.67 0.39
N ARG A 179 -4.75 -12.84 1.47
CA ARG A 179 -4.79 -14.03 2.34
C ARG A 179 -5.71 -13.84 3.54
N LYS A 180 -6.10 -12.60 3.86
CA LYS A 180 -6.96 -12.28 5.00
C LYS A 180 -8.42 -12.45 4.63
N ARG A 181 -9.07 -13.49 5.20
CA ARG A 181 -10.48 -13.77 4.95
C ARG A 181 -11.35 -12.58 5.38
N GLY A 182 -12.26 -12.15 4.49
CA GLY A 182 -13.18 -11.04 4.74
C GLY A 182 -12.58 -9.64 4.58
N ALA A 183 -11.31 -9.53 4.18
CA ALA A 183 -10.70 -8.23 3.88
C ALA A 183 -11.07 -7.70 2.50
N GLU A 184 -11.18 -8.57 1.50
CA GLU A 184 -11.56 -8.16 0.13
C GLU A 184 -13.06 -7.84 0.06
N ILE A 185 -13.38 -6.69 -0.53
CA ILE A 185 -14.73 -6.16 -0.71
C ILE A 185 -15.00 -5.89 -2.19
N LEU A 186 -16.27 -5.63 -2.52
CA LEU A 186 -16.65 -5.32 -3.88
C LEU A 186 -16.39 -3.84 -4.21
N GLU A 187 -16.18 -3.55 -5.49
CA GLU A 187 -15.95 -2.19 -5.99
C GLU A 187 -17.05 -1.21 -5.54
N HIS A 188 -18.31 -1.61 -5.66
CA HIS A 188 -19.44 -0.76 -5.30
C HIS A 188 -19.51 -0.49 -3.79
N GLU A 189 -19.02 -1.41 -2.95
CA GLU A 189 -18.94 -1.16 -1.50
C GLU A 189 -17.89 -0.10 -1.20
N PHE A 190 -16.72 -0.19 -1.85
CA PHE A 190 -15.68 0.82 -1.72
C PHE A 190 -16.15 2.18 -2.25
N ASN A 191 -16.71 2.22 -3.46
CA ASN A 191 -17.13 3.47 -4.09
C ASN A 191 -18.25 4.15 -3.31
N ARG A 192 -19.19 3.38 -2.73
CA ARG A 192 -20.24 3.92 -1.85
C ARG A 192 -19.64 4.67 -0.66
N GLU A 193 -18.74 4.03 0.08
CA GLU A 193 -18.09 4.66 1.25
C GLU A 193 -17.21 5.84 0.82
N TRP A 194 -16.51 5.71 -0.31
CA TRP A 194 -15.63 6.74 -0.84
C TRP A 194 -16.41 8.01 -1.21
N GLU A 195 -17.50 7.88 -1.97
CA GLU A 195 -18.35 9.00 -2.38
C GLU A 195 -19.10 9.62 -1.21
N GLN A 196 -19.58 8.80 -0.27
CA GLN A 196 -20.27 9.25 0.94
C GLN A 196 -19.42 10.20 1.78
N HIS A 197 -18.10 9.97 1.82
CA HIS A 197 -17.16 10.82 2.56
C HIS A 197 -16.52 11.93 1.71
N GLY A 198 -17.03 12.16 0.48
CA GLY A 198 -16.59 13.26 -0.40
C GLY A 198 -15.45 12.92 -1.36
N GLY A 199 -15.15 11.64 -1.55
CA GLY A 199 -14.13 11.17 -2.48
C GLY A 199 -14.56 11.30 -3.95
N LYS A 200 -13.65 11.78 -4.80
CA LYS A 200 -13.87 11.91 -6.26
C LYS A 200 -13.74 10.55 -6.97
N PRO A 201 -14.50 10.27 -8.04
CA PRO A 201 -14.40 9.01 -8.76
C PRO A 201 -13.00 8.76 -9.30
N TYR A 202 -12.63 7.48 -9.43
CA TYR A 202 -11.32 7.09 -9.93
C TYR A 202 -11.16 7.45 -11.40
N ASN A 203 -10.30 8.41 -11.69
CA ASN A 203 -9.89 8.76 -13.05
C ASN A 203 -8.49 8.21 -13.30
N ARG A 204 -8.38 7.22 -14.20
CA ARG A 204 -7.12 6.58 -14.61
C ARG A 204 -6.13 7.53 -15.33
N LEU A 205 -6.44 8.82 -15.45
CA LEU A 205 -5.78 9.76 -16.34
C LEU A 205 -4.41 10.28 -15.86
N SER A 206 -3.93 9.90 -14.67
CA SER A 206 -2.67 10.41 -14.11
C SER A 206 -1.49 9.43 -14.10
N ALA A 207 -1.66 8.16 -14.51
CA ALA A 207 -0.62 7.13 -14.28
C ALA A 207 0.23 6.73 -15.49
N ARG A 208 0.03 7.29 -16.69
CA ARG A 208 0.82 6.94 -17.88
C ARG A 208 1.06 8.13 -18.81
N LYS A 209 2.07 8.93 -18.52
CA LYS A 209 2.91 9.58 -19.52
C LYS A 209 4.35 9.53 -19.04
#